data_AF-A0A9P9IFU2-F1
#
_entry.id   AF-A0A9P9IFU2-F1
#
_cell.length_a   1.000
_cell.length_b   1.000
_cell.length_c   1.000
_cell.angle_alpha   90.00
_cell.angle_beta   90.00
_cell.angle_gamma   90.00
#
_symmetry.space_group_name_H-M   'P 1'
#
loop_
_entity.id
_entity.type
_entity.pdbx_description
1 polymer ?
#
loop_
_entity_poly.entity_id
_entity_poly.type
_entity_poly.pdbx_seq_one_letter_code
_entity_poly.pdbx_strand_id
1 'polypeptide(L)'
;MPTPSDLHNIYQGRPDSWQLEESVNDFIRRLPPHTSKLADVGPWIWVANPHREGHDKSGQQRIHDVLIPHGRDILQNAISERNRIRTQNASHGMGAVTELLNQQSEQLKQNLADLAGWANVLAGKWMLFPTNKDLVHVWQLIVDGIINNRLGSAAKVATDNGSGDTRLICVYTTDFRDTADVARVLKELDSMGLVPCGRGIFYKSDAYTYLDIYGKNASDYGLQASMYSSQMMLK
;
A
#
# COMPACT_ATOMS: atom_id res chain seq x y z
N MET A 1 -5.51 -3.92 29.87
CA MET A 1 -5.88 -4.93 28.86
C MET A 1 -7.33 -4.66 28.51
N PRO A 2 -7.65 -4.22 27.29
CA PRO A 2 -9.04 -4.01 26.88
C PRO A 2 -9.82 -5.33 26.94
N THR A 3 -11.08 -5.27 27.34
CA THR A 3 -11.97 -6.44 27.39
C THR A 3 -12.38 -6.86 25.97
N PRO A 4 -12.64 -8.16 25.71
CA PRO A 4 -13.07 -8.64 24.39
C PRO A 4 -14.30 -7.93 23.80
N SER A 5 -15.10 -7.25 24.63
CA SER A 5 -16.27 -6.46 24.24
C SER A 5 -15.95 -5.20 23.42
N ASP A 6 -14.70 -4.76 23.36
CA ASP A 6 -14.29 -3.51 22.71
C ASP A 6 -13.68 -3.71 21.31
N LEU A 7 -13.43 -4.97 20.93
CA LEU A 7 -12.87 -5.33 19.64
C LEU A 7 -13.95 -5.35 18.55
N HIS A 8 -13.61 -4.85 17.36
CA HIS A 8 -14.49 -4.84 16.21
C HIS A 8 -13.71 -5.15 14.94
N ASN A 9 -14.09 -6.22 14.25
CA ASN A 9 -13.52 -6.63 12.97
C ASN A 9 -14.45 -6.23 11.82
N ILE A 10 -13.99 -5.33 10.95
CA ILE A 10 -14.77 -4.87 9.78
C ILE A 10 -15.01 -5.96 8.73
N TYR A 11 -14.30 -7.09 8.83
CA TYR A 11 -14.45 -8.26 7.96
C TYR A 11 -15.12 -9.45 8.67
N GLN A 12 -15.73 -9.23 9.84
CA GLN A 12 -16.43 -10.30 10.56
C GLN A 12 -17.51 -10.93 9.67
N GLY A 13 -17.56 -12.27 9.67
CA GLY A 13 -18.45 -13.09 8.86
C GLY A 13 -17.99 -13.30 7.41
N ARG A 14 -16.94 -12.63 6.94
CA ARG A 14 -16.43 -12.84 5.58
C ARG A 14 -15.58 -14.11 5.48
N PRO A 15 -15.87 -15.02 4.54
CA PRO A 15 -15.19 -16.33 4.47
C PRO A 15 -13.72 -16.23 4.10
N ASP A 16 -13.28 -15.13 3.48
CA ASP A 16 -11.92 -14.84 3.01
C ASP A 16 -11.06 -14.10 4.06
N SER A 17 -11.58 -13.91 5.29
CA SER A 17 -10.99 -13.01 6.27
C SER A 17 -10.82 -13.67 7.64
N TRP A 18 -9.87 -13.17 8.45
CA TRP A 18 -9.72 -13.55 9.87
C TRP A 18 -10.97 -13.16 10.67
N GLN A 19 -11.33 -13.97 11.67
CA GLN A 19 -12.50 -13.83 12.54
C GLN A 19 -12.11 -13.63 14.02
N LEU A 20 -12.87 -12.83 14.76
CA LEU A 20 -12.54 -12.49 16.16
C LEU A 20 -12.39 -13.71 17.08
N GLU A 21 -13.13 -14.77 16.81
CA GLU A 21 -13.20 -15.97 17.64
C GLU A 21 -12.18 -17.05 17.26
N GLU A 22 -11.36 -16.83 16.22
CA GLU A 22 -10.37 -17.82 15.77
C GLU A 22 -8.94 -17.40 16.11
N SER A 23 -8.11 -18.38 16.48
CA SER A 23 -6.68 -18.12 16.66
C SER A 23 -5.98 -17.89 15.32
N VAL A 24 -4.80 -17.26 15.35
CA VAL A 24 -3.96 -17.13 14.14
C VAL A 24 -3.73 -18.50 13.49
N ASN A 25 -3.47 -19.55 14.28
CA ASN A 25 -3.23 -20.89 13.74
C ASN A 25 -4.46 -21.50 13.08
N ASP A 26 -5.65 -21.28 13.65
CA ASP A 26 -6.90 -21.78 13.07
C ASP A 26 -7.23 -21.05 11.76
N PHE A 27 -7.00 -19.73 11.73
CA PHE A 27 -7.14 -18.93 10.52
C PHE A 27 -6.22 -19.41 9.39
N ILE A 28 -4.93 -19.61 9.67
CA ILE A 28 -3.96 -20.08 8.68
C ILE A 28 -4.30 -21.50 8.20
N ARG A 29 -4.86 -22.36 9.07
CA ARG A 29 -5.32 -23.70 8.69
C ARG A 29 -6.56 -23.66 7.81
N ARG A 30 -7.49 -22.74 8.08
CA ARG A 30 -8.72 -22.55 7.32
C ARG A 30 -8.48 -21.88 5.97
N LEU A 31 -7.57 -20.90 5.92
CA LEU A 31 -7.19 -20.13 4.74
C LEU A 31 -5.67 -20.13 4.50
N PRO A 32 -5.09 -21.27 4.12
CA PRO A 32 -3.66 -21.35 3.82
C PRO A 32 -3.35 -20.61 2.51
N PRO A 33 -2.52 -19.54 2.53
CA PRO A 33 -2.31 -18.69 1.35
C PRO A 33 -1.64 -19.40 0.17
N HIS A 34 -1.01 -20.55 0.39
CA HIS A 34 -0.34 -21.34 -0.64
C HIS A 34 -1.28 -22.29 -1.40
N THR A 35 -2.45 -22.63 -0.84
CA THR A 35 -3.40 -23.59 -1.43
C THR A 35 -4.80 -23.03 -1.62
N SER A 36 -5.17 -21.95 -0.92
CA SER A 36 -6.42 -21.24 -1.14
C SER A 36 -6.43 -20.69 -2.56
N LYS A 37 -7.39 -21.15 -3.37
CA LYS A 37 -7.50 -20.80 -4.79
C LYS A 37 -8.38 -19.57 -4.98
N LEU A 38 -8.06 -18.81 -6.03
CA LEU A 38 -8.87 -17.68 -6.50
C LEU A 38 -10.36 -18.02 -6.64
N ALA A 39 -10.70 -19.21 -7.14
CA ALA A 39 -12.08 -19.62 -7.40
C ALA A 39 -12.90 -19.85 -6.12
N ASP A 40 -12.25 -20.18 -5.00
CA ASP A 40 -12.93 -20.61 -3.78
C ASP A 40 -13.10 -19.44 -2.80
N VAL A 41 -12.08 -18.58 -2.70
CA VAL A 41 -12.01 -17.51 -1.68
C VAL A 41 -11.81 -16.11 -2.27
N GLY A 42 -11.62 -16.01 -3.60
CA GLY A 42 -11.29 -14.75 -4.25
C GLY A 42 -9.79 -14.43 -4.28
N PRO A 43 -9.41 -13.25 -4.78
CA PRO A 43 -8.00 -12.92 -5.07
C PRO A 43 -7.17 -12.58 -3.83
N TRP A 44 -7.81 -12.40 -2.68
CA TRP A 44 -7.19 -11.90 -1.47
C TRP A 44 -7.73 -12.62 -0.26
N ILE A 45 -6.85 -12.93 0.68
CA ILE A 45 -7.19 -13.28 2.06
C ILE A 45 -6.88 -12.06 2.93
N TRP A 46 -7.78 -11.71 3.84
CA TRP A 46 -7.71 -10.46 4.61
C TRP A 46 -7.60 -10.66 6.13
N VAL A 47 -6.98 -9.69 6.78
CA VAL A 47 -7.06 -9.49 8.24
C VAL A 47 -7.22 -8.00 8.49
N ALA A 48 -8.13 -7.62 9.39
CA ALA A 48 -8.28 -6.25 9.86
C ALA A 48 -7.83 -6.15 11.31
N ASN A 49 -7.28 -5.00 11.68
CA ASN A 49 -6.97 -4.68 13.06
C ASN A 49 -8.29 -4.56 13.84
N PRO A 50 -8.53 -5.36 14.88
CA PRO A 50 -9.78 -5.32 15.62
C PRO A 50 -9.86 -4.14 16.60
N HIS A 51 -8.76 -3.43 16.85
CA HIS A 51 -8.70 -2.29 17.75
C HIS A 51 -9.13 -1.00 17.03
N ARG A 52 -10.08 -0.27 17.63
CA ARG A 52 -10.66 0.97 17.05
C ARG A 52 -9.62 2.00 16.62
N GLU A 53 -8.54 2.15 17.38
CA GLU A 53 -7.46 3.10 17.07
C GLU A 53 -6.66 2.73 15.82
N GLY A 54 -6.59 1.44 15.51
CA GLY A 54 -5.95 0.92 14.32
C GLY A 54 -6.87 0.82 13.11
N HIS A 55 -8.16 1.17 13.21
CA HIS A 55 -9.08 1.04 12.08
C HIS A 55 -8.71 1.95 10.91
N ASP A 56 -8.99 1.47 9.70
CA ASP A 56 -8.84 2.26 8.47
C ASP A 56 -9.78 3.48 8.51
N LYS A 57 -9.22 4.65 8.27
CA LYS A 57 -9.93 5.94 8.21
C LYS A 57 -10.19 6.38 6.77
N SER A 58 -9.63 5.68 5.81
CA SER A 58 -9.78 5.95 4.38
C SER A 58 -11.21 5.67 3.93
N GLY A 59 -11.77 6.62 3.21
CA GLY A 59 -13.08 6.51 2.56
C GLY A 59 -12.98 5.92 1.15
N GLN A 60 -14.08 5.32 0.71
CA GLN A 60 -14.21 4.77 -0.65
C GLN A 60 -15.24 5.51 -1.50
N GLN A 61 -16.11 6.32 -0.88
CA GLN A 61 -17.28 6.92 -1.52
C GLN A 61 -16.94 7.90 -2.64
N ARG A 62 -15.78 8.57 -2.58
CA ARG A 62 -15.37 9.62 -3.53
C ARG A 62 -14.36 9.14 -4.56
N ILE A 63 -14.05 7.84 -4.62
CA ILE A 63 -13.04 7.32 -5.55
C ILE A 63 -13.46 7.57 -7.01
N HIS A 64 -14.68 7.16 -7.37
CA HIS A 64 -15.14 7.18 -8.76
C HIS A 64 -15.57 8.56 -9.25
N ASP A 65 -16.16 9.37 -8.37
CA ASP A 65 -16.71 10.68 -8.77
C ASP A 65 -15.72 11.83 -8.59
N VAL A 66 -14.68 11.63 -7.77
CA VAL A 66 -13.72 12.69 -7.41
C VAL A 66 -12.28 12.30 -7.72
N LEU A 67 -11.75 11.25 -7.06
CA LEU A 67 -10.33 10.93 -7.16
C LEU A 67 -9.94 10.62 -8.61
N ILE A 68 -10.66 9.70 -9.26
CA ILE A 68 -10.30 9.19 -10.58
C ILE A 68 -10.42 10.29 -11.67
N PRO A 69 -11.54 11.03 -11.81
CA PRO A 69 -11.67 12.04 -12.86
C PRO A 69 -10.63 13.16 -12.70
N HIS A 70 -10.55 13.77 -11.52
CA HIS A 70 -9.64 14.87 -11.28
C HIS A 70 -8.17 14.43 -11.32
N GLY A 71 -7.87 13.22 -10.84
CA GLY A 71 -6.51 12.68 -10.88
C GLY A 71 -6.03 12.43 -12.31
N ARG A 72 -6.91 11.96 -13.21
CA ARG A 72 -6.59 11.82 -14.64
C ARG A 72 -6.28 13.16 -15.29
N ASP A 73 -7.06 14.20 -14.98
CA ASP A 73 -6.81 15.55 -15.50
C ASP A 73 -5.46 16.10 -15.02
N ILE A 74 -5.14 15.93 -13.72
CA ILE A 74 -3.85 16.31 -13.15
C ILE A 74 -2.69 15.58 -13.85
N LEU A 75 -2.82 14.27 -14.07
CA LEU A 75 -1.80 13.45 -14.73
C LEU A 75 -1.61 13.84 -16.20
N GLN A 76 -2.70 14.12 -16.91
CA GLN A 76 -2.64 14.57 -18.32
C GLN A 76 -1.98 15.94 -18.44
N ASN A 77 -2.32 16.87 -17.55
CA ASN A 77 -1.70 18.19 -17.48
C ASN A 77 -0.20 18.08 -17.17
N ALA A 78 0.20 17.16 -16.29
CA ALA A 78 1.61 16.90 -16.02
C ALA A 78 2.38 16.42 -17.25
N ILE A 79 1.82 15.51 -18.06
CA ILE A 79 2.46 15.08 -19.32
C ILE A 79 2.67 16.28 -20.25
N SER A 80 1.61 17.08 -20.45
CA SER A 80 1.66 18.27 -21.31
C SER A 80 2.72 19.26 -20.84
N GLU A 81 2.80 19.53 -19.53
CA GLU A 81 3.76 20.46 -18.96
C GLU A 81 5.20 19.95 -19.09
N ARG A 82 5.44 18.66 -18.85
CA ARG A 82 6.76 18.05 -19.04
C ARG A 82 7.23 18.15 -20.49
N ASN A 83 6.32 17.93 -21.44
CA ASN A 83 6.63 18.11 -22.85
C ASN A 83 6.94 19.56 -23.18
N ARG A 84 6.21 20.53 -22.60
CA ARG A 84 6.48 21.97 -22.74
C ARG A 84 7.85 22.35 -22.17
N ILE A 85 8.21 21.88 -20.98
CA ILE A 85 9.52 22.11 -20.37
C ILE A 85 10.64 21.63 -21.29
N ARG A 86 10.51 20.42 -21.85
CA ARG A 86 11.49 19.83 -22.77
C ARG A 86 11.63 20.63 -24.07
N THR A 87 10.52 21.06 -24.67
CA THR A 87 10.55 21.77 -25.96
C THR A 87 11.05 23.20 -25.83
N GLN A 88 10.57 23.96 -24.83
CA GLN A 88 10.95 25.37 -24.65
C GLN A 88 12.40 25.55 -24.19
N ASN A 89 12.95 24.54 -23.51
CA ASN A 89 14.33 24.59 -23.00
C ASN A 89 15.29 23.70 -23.79
N ALA A 90 14.91 23.26 -25.01
CA ALA A 90 15.75 22.41 -25.86
C ALA A 90 17.10 23.07 -26.23
N SER A 91 17.14 24.40 -26.24
CA SER A 91 18.35 25.21 -26.47
C SER A 91 19.10 25.59 -25.18
N HIS A 92 18.55 25.29 -24.00
CA HIS A 92 19.15 25.61 -22.71
C HIS A 92 20.01 24.44 -22.21
N GLY A 93 20.89 24.71 -21.25
CA GLY A 93 21.73 23.67 -20.64
C GLY A 93 20.90 22.57 -19.98
N MET A 94 21.31 21.31 -20.20
CA MET A 94 20.61 20.12 -19.69
C MET A 94 20.27 20.18 -18.19
N GLY A 95 21.14 20.78 -17.37
CA GLY A 95 20.93 20.90 -15.92
C GLY A 95 19.68 21.73 -15.55
N ALA A 96 19.43 22.84 -16.24
CA ALA A 96 18.26 23.68 -16.00
C ALA A 96 16.95 22.95 -16.35
N VAL A 97 16.97 22.15 -17.44
CA VAL A 97 15.82 21.33 -17.83
C VAL A 97 15.54 20.26 -16.78
N THR A 98 16.57 19.58 -16.28
CA THR A 98 16.43 18.57 -15.22
C THR A 98 15.85 19.17 -13.95
N GLU A 99 16.30 20.35 -13.54
CA GLU A 99 15.79 21.04 -12.35
C GLU A 99 14.29 21.37 -12.48
N LEU A 100 13.87 21.94 -13.61
CA LEU A 100 12.45 22.23 -13.88
C LEU A 100 11.59 20.97 -13.89
N LEU A 101 12.07 19.87 -14.48
CA LEU A 101 11.37 18.59 -14.48
C LEU A 101 11.22 18.00 -13.08
N ASN A 102 12.22 18.18 -12.21
CA ASN A 102 12.15 17.75 -10.82
C ASN A 102 11.16 18.60 -10.01
N GLN A 103 11.16 19.93 -10.18
CA GLN A 103 10.19 20.82 -9.55
C GLN A 103 8.76 20.47 -9.96
N GLN A 104 8.53 20.19 -11.24
CA GLN A 104 7.23 19.73 -11.75
C GLN A 104 6.83 18.38 -11.14
N SER A 105 7.77 17.44 -10.98
CA SER A 105 7.52 16.15 -10.33
C SER A 105 7.09 16.33 -8.87
N GLU A 106 7.73 17.21 -8.09
CA GLU A 106 7.34 17.49 -6.71
C GLU A 106 5.97 18.17 -6.63
N GLN A 107 5.68 19.13 -7.51
CA GLN A 107 4.36 19.75 -7.59
C GLN A 107 3.26 18.73 -7.91
N LEU A 108 3.54 17.80 -8.83
CA LEU A 108 2.59 16.73 -9.16
C LEU A 108 2.32 15.82 -7.95
N LYS A 109 3.35 15.41 -7.21
CA LYS A 109 3.18 14.62 -5.98
C LYS A 109 2.28 15.34 -4.98
N GLN A 110 2.52 16.64 -4.76
CA GLN A 110 1.72 17.45 -3.84
C GLN A 110 0.26 17.53 -4.30
N ASN A 111 0.01 17.84 -5.59
CA ASN A 111 -1.35 17.93 -6.13
C ASN A 111 -2.12 16.62 -5.98
N LEU A 112 -1.46 15.48 -6.22
CA LEU A 112 -2.08 14.15 -6.03
C LEU A 112 -2.34 13.84 -4.56
N ALA A 113 -1.45 14.25 -3.65
CA ALA A 113 -1.64 14.08 -2.21
C ALA A 113 -2.80 14.94 -1.67
N ASP A 114 -2.93 16.18 -2.15
CA ASP A 114 -4.02 17.09 -1.80
C ASP A 114 -5.36 16.57 -2.31
N LEU A 115 -5.40 16.09 -3.57
CA LEU A 115 -6.59 15.46 -4.15
C LEU A 115 -7.00 14.21 -3.34
N ALA A 116 -6.05 13.36 -3.00
CA ALA A 116 -6.30 12.17 -2.18
C ALA A 116 -6.85 12.55 -0.80
N GLY A 117 -6.29 13.60 -0.19
CA GLY A 117 -6.80 14.21 1.04
C GLY A 117 -8.25 14.66 0.93
N TRP A 118 -8.58 15.40 -0.14
CA TRP A 118 -9.92 15.92 -0.38
C TRP A 118 -10.96 14.82 -0.70
N ALA A 119 -10.53 13.77 -1.38
CA ALA A 119 -11.35 12.58 -1.65
C ALA A 119 -11.44 11.63 -0.44
N ASN A 120 -10.71 11.91 0.64
CA ASN A 120 -10.52 11.02 1.81
C ASN A 120 -9.98 9.64 1.43
N VAL A 121 -9.12 9.53 0.42
CA VAL A 121 -8.44 8.28 0.03
C VAL A 121 -7.03 8.30 0.60
N LEU A 122 -6.94 7.96 1.88
CA LEU A 122 -5.75 8.19 2.71
C LEU A 122 -4.91 6.94 2.90
N ALA A 123 -5.49 5.75 2.73
CA ALA A 123 -4.77 4.52 2.95
C ALA A 123 -3.56 4.37 2.02
N GLY A 124 -2.55 3.68 2.50
CA GLY A 124 -1.48 3.15 1.67
C GLY A 124 -0.93 1.88 2.28
N LYS A 125 0.02 1.25 1.58
CA LYS A 125 0.47 -0.10 1.96
C LYS A 125 1.96 -0.31 1.74
N TRP A 126 2.59 -0.96 2.71
CA TRP A 126 3.87 -1.64 2.52
C TRP A 126 3.64 -2.92 1.74
N MET A 127 4.43 -3.15 0.69
CA MET A 127 4.33 -4.32 -0.18
C MET A 127 5.51 -5.26 0.04
N LEU A 128 5.21 -6.48 0.50
CA LEU A 128 6.16 -7.56 0.72
C LEU A 128 5.96 -8.65 -0.33
N PHE A 129 7.05 -9.32 -0.72
CA PHE A 129 7.04 -10.40 -1.72
C PHE A 129 7.79 -11.63 -1.20
N PRO A 130 7.34 -12.26 -0.11
CA PRO A 130 7.96 -13.50 0.37
C PRO A 130 7.91 -14.61 -0.68
N THR A 131 8.88 -15.52 -0.60
CA THR A 131 8.89 -16.75 -1.41
C THR A 131 7.76 -17.67 -0.97
N ASN A 132 7.36 -18.60 -1.84
CA ASN A 132 6.35 -19.61 -1.50
C ASN A 132 6.73 -20.45 -0.25
N LYS A 133 8.05 -20.63 0.01
CA LYS A 133 8.55 -21.35 1.19
C LYS A 133 8.28 -20.59 2.49
N ASP A 134 8.52 -19.27 2.47
CA ASP A 134 8.43 -18.44 3.68
C ASP A 134 7.04 -17.80 3.85
N LEU A 135 6.20 -17.83 2.81
CA LEU A 135 4.90 -17.19 2.73
C LEU A 135 4.01 -17.42 3.95
N VAL A 136 3.83 -18.68 4.36
CA VAL A 136 2.93 -19.03 5.47
C VAL A 136 3.46 -18.43 6.77
N HIS A 137 4.76 -18.51 7.01
CA HIS A 137 5.39 -17.97 8.20
C HIS A 137 5.30 -16.44 8.25
N VAL A 138 5.62 -15.77 7.14
CA VAL A 138 5.52 -14.30 7.03
C VAL A 138 4.07 -13.84 7.22
N TRP A 139 3.11 -14.53 6.59
CA TRP A 139 1.70 -14.20 6.76
C TRP A 139 1.22 -14.38 8.20
N GLN A 140 1.64 -15.45 8.87
CA GLN A 140 1.32 -15.68 10.28
C GLN A 140 1.81 -14.55 11.19
N LEU A 141 3.05 -14.09 10.99
CA LEU A 141 3.63 -12.96 11.74
C LEU A 141 2.87 -11.65 11.50
N ILE A 142 2.48 -11.40 10.25
CA ILE A 142 1.71 -10.20 9.88
C ILE A 142 0.32 -10.23 10.50
N VAL A 143 -0.38 -11.37 10.42
CA VAL A 143 -1.71 -11.52 11.05
C VAL A 143 -1.61 -11.27 12.54
N ASP A 144 -0.66 -11.89 13.23
CA ASP A 144 -0.42 -11.67 14.66
C ASP A 144 -0.11 -10.19 14.97
N GLY A 145 0.74 -9.55 14.18
CA GLY A 145 1.07 -8.13 14.33
C GLY A 145 -0.14 -7.21 14.14
N ILE A 146 -1.04 -7.52 13.20
CA ILE A 146 -2.26 -6.74 12.94
C ILE A 146 -3.27 -6.91 14.07
N ILE A 147 -3.58 -8.14 14.48
CA ILE A 147 -4.63 -8.39 15.48
C ILE A 147 -4.25 -7.92 16.88
N ASN A 148 -2.94 -7.84 17.18
CA ASN A 148 -2.40 -7.32 18.44
C ASN A 148 -2.04 -5.82 18.35
N ASN A 149 -2.54 -5.10 17.34
CA ASN A 149 -2.37 -3.64 17.19
C ASN A 149 -0.91 -3.16 17.12
N ARG A 150 0.01 -4.02 16.64
CA ARG A 150 1.43 -3.68 16.46
C ARG A 150 1.69 -3.10 15.06
N LEU A 151 1.01 -3.64 14.05
CA LEU A 151 1.06 -3.17 12.67
C LEU A 151 -0.03 -2.12 12.40
N GLY A 152 -0.37 -1.90 11.14
CA GLY A 152 -1.35 -0.89 10.76
C GLY A 152 -2.79 -1.42 10.73
N SER A 153 -3.59 -0.94 9.79
CA SER A 153 -5.06 -1.09 9.85
C SER A 153 -5.61 -2.40 9.33
N ALA A 154 -4.94 -2.96 8.34
CA ALA A 154 -5.30 -4.22 7.74
C ALA A 154 -4.09 -4.82 7.04
N ALA A 155 -4.18 -6.10 6.70
CA ALA A 155 -3.28 -6.70 5.75
C ALA A 155 -4.04 -7.64 4.82
N LYS A 156 -3.43 -7.91 3.67
CA LYS A 156 -3.94 -8.91 2.73
C LYS A 156 -2.81 -9.68 2.07
N VAL A 157 -3.09 -10.94 1.75
CA VAL A 157 -2.18 -11.80 0.98
C VAL A 157 -2.88 -12.27 -0.28
N ALA A 158 -2.16 -12.26 -1.40
CA ALA A 158 -2.65 -12.77 -2.66
C ALA A 158 -2.84 -14.29 -2.58
N THR A 159 -3.96 -14.78 -3.09
CA THR A 159 -4.23 -16.22 -3.22
C THR A 159 -3.44 -16.84 -4.36
N ASP A 160 -3.38 -18.18 -4.38
CA ASP A 160 -2.66 -18.86 -5.44
C ASP A 160 -3.35 -18.66 -6.80
N ASN A 161 -2.64 -17.99 -7.71
CA ASN A 161 -3.05 -17.75 -9.08
C ASN A 161 -2.28 -18.60 -10.10
N GLY A 162 -1.50 -19.60 -9.64
CA GLY A 162 -0.73 -20.50 -10.50
C GLY A 162 0.51 -19.86 -11.15
N SER A 163 0.95 -18.68 -10.72
CA SER A 163 2.10 -17.98 -11.30
C SER A 163 3.08 -17.43 -10.27
N GLY A 164 4.38 -17.53 -10.55
CA GLY A 164 5.45 -16.89 -9.78
C GLY A 164 5.88 -17.61 -8.50
N ASP A 165 7.14 -17.37 -8.12
CA ASP A 165 7.78 -17.97 -6.93
C ASP A 165 7.53 -17.18 -5.63
N THR A 166 6.86 -16.03 -5.74
CA THR A 166 6.56 -15.11 -4.64
C THR A 166 5.08 -14.76 -4.61
N ARG A 167 4.58 -14.37 -3.44
CA ARG A 167 3.21 -13.86 -3.28
C ARG A 167 3.23 -12.46 -2.67
N LEU A 168 2.34 -11.58 -3.15
CA LEU A 168 2.22 -10.22 -2.62
C LEU A 168 1.48 -10.26 -1.28
N ILE A 169 2.08 -9.67 -0.26
CA ILE A 169 1.42 -9.28 0.98
C ILE A 169 1.43 -7.75 1.06
N CYS A 170 0.29 -7.16 1.35
CA CYS A 170 0.17 -5.73 1.65
C CYS A 170 -0.16 -5.53 3.12
N VAL A 171 0.59 -4.64 3.79
CA VAL A 171 0.30 -4.19 5.16
C VAL A 171 -0.07 -2.72 5.09
N TYR A 172 -1.31 -2.40 5.45
CA TYR A 172 -1.89 -1.07 5.28
C TYR A 172 -1.61 -0.16 6.47
N THR A 173 -1.44 1.13 6.21
CA THR A 173 -1.53 2.20 7.22
C THR A 173 -2.74 3.10 6.92
N THR A 174 -3.17 3.89 7.89
CA THR A 174 -4.42 4.67 7.79
C THR A 174 -4.28 5.93 6.94
N ASP A 175 -3.11 6.56 6.95
CA ASP A 175 -2.83 7.78 6.18
C ASP A 175 -1.39 7.74 5.63
N PHE A 176 -1.23 7.74 4.31
CA PHE A 176 0.09 7.73 3.66
C PHE A 176 0.90 9.01 3.90
N ARG A 177 0.26 10.10 4.34
CA ARG A 177 0.89 11.39 4.64
C ARG A 177 1.44 11.42 6.06
N ASP A 178 0.93 10.56 6.95
CA ASP A 178 1.47 10.37 8.29
C ASP A 178 2.75 9.54 8.21
N THR A 179 3.85 10.23 7.93
CA THR A 179 5.17 9.61 7.83
C THR A 179 5.63 8.95 9.12
N ALA A 180 5.12 9.38 10.29
CA ALA A 180 5.44 8.79 11.58
C ALA A 180 4.77 7.42 11.72
N ASP A 181 3.49 7.27 11.38
CA ASP A 181 2.81 5.97 11.39
C ASP A 181 3.37 5.03 10.31
N VAL A 182 3.64 5.53 9.10
CA VAL A 182 4.28 4.75 8.03
C VAL A 182 5.64 4.20 8.48
N ALA A 183 6.46 5.03 9.15
CA ALA A 183 7.74 4.63 9.71
C ALA A 183 7.59 3.66 10.90
N ARG A 184 6.58 3.87 11.77
CA ARG A 184 6.29 3.00 12.91
C ARG A 184 5.97 1.58 12.44
N VAL A 185 5.07 1.44 11.47
CA VAL A 185 4.72 0.14 10.90
C VAL A 185 5.94 -0.51 10.22
N LEU A 186 6.75 0.28 9.50
CA LEU A 186 7.98 -0.24 8.90
C LEU A 186 8.98 -0.76 9.93
N LYS A 187 9.20 -0.03 11.03
CA LYS A 187 10.11 -0.45 12.11
C LYS A 187 9.63 -1.73 12.78
N GLU A 188 8.32 -1.91 12.94
CA GLU A 188 7.76 -3.17 13.45
C GLU A 188 7.93 -4.31 12.45
N LEU A 189 7.77 -4.08 11.14
CA LEU A 189 8.07 -5.10 10.13
C LEU A 189 9.56 -5.48 10.13
N ASP A 190 10.45 -4.51 10.36
CA ASP A 190 11.90 -4.74 10.46
C ASP A 190 12.27 -5.51 11.73
N SER A 191 11.67 -5.17 12.88
CA SER A 191 11.90 -5.86 14.16
C SER A 191 11.43 -7.33 14.12
N MET A 192 10.41 -7.63 13.31
CA MET A 192 9.95 -8.98 13.00
C MET A 192 10.83 -9.73 12.00
N GLY A 193 11.86 -9.09 11.42
CA GLY A 193 12.73 -9.68 10.40
C GLY A 193 12.08 -9.82 9.01
N LEU A 194 11.02 -9.06 8.73
CA LEU A 194 10.24 -9.16 7.48
C LEU A 194 10.74 -8.22 6.37
N VAL A 195 11.70 -7.34 6.68
CA VAL A 195 12.33 -6.44 5.71
C VAL A 195 13.63 -7.09 5.19
N PRO A 196 13.72 -7.39 3.87
CA PRO A 196 14.92 -8.02 3.32
C PRO A 196 16.06 -7.01 3.17
N CYS A 197 17.30 -7.42 3.49
CA CYS A 197 18.50 -6.59 3.37
C CYS A 197 18.81 -6.11 1.93
N GLY A 198 18.23 -6.75 0.92
CA GLY A 198 18.43 -6.44 -0.50
C GLY A 198 17.69 -5.19 -0.95
N ARG A 199 16.80 -5.32 -1.96
CA ARG A 199 15.99 -4.20 -2.50
C ARG A 199 15.01 -3.59 -1.48
N GLY A 200 14.88 -4.19 -0.30
CA GLY A 200 13.90 -3.80 0.71
C GLY A 200 12.45 -3.97 0.22
N ILE A 201 11.55 -3.38 0.99
CA ILE A 201 10.11 -3.24 0.66
C ILE A 201 9.77 -1.80 0.29
N PHE A 202 8.67 -1.64 -0.43
CA PHE A 202 8.21 -0.35 -0.96
C PHE A 202 6.80 -0.04 -0.46
N TYR A 203 6.55 1.24 -0.24
CA TYR A 203 5.25 1.75 0.17
C TYR A 203 4.55 2.45 -0.99
N LYS A 204 3.26 2.15 -1.19
CA LYS A 204 2.42 2.76 -2.24
C LYS A 204 1.09 3.22 -1.67
N SER A 205 0.67 4.44 -1.99
CA SER A 205 -0.67 4.94 -1.62
C SER A 205 -1.76 4.26 -2.44
N ASP A 206 -2.96 4.14 -1.86
CA ASP A 206 -4.14 3.68 -2.59
C ASP A 206 -4.54 4.64 -3.69
N ALA A 207 -4.33 5.94 -3.50
CA ALA A 207 -4.52 6.94 -4.55
C ALA A 207 -3.73 6.59 -5.83
N TYR A 208 -2.45 6.20 -5.71
CA TYR A 208 -1.66 5.77 -6.86
C TYR A 208 -2.15 4.44 -7.45
N THR A 209 -2.75 3.56 -6.64
CA THR A 209 -3.40 2.35 -7.16
C THR A 209 -4.64 2.68 -7.98
N TYR A 210 -5.53 3.56 -7.48
CA TYR A 210 -6.76 3.94 -8.19
C TYR A 210 -6.52 4.81 -9.43
N LEU A 211 -5.41 5.56 -9.46
CA LEU A 211 -5.00 6.36 -10.61
C LEU A 211 -4.12 5.60 -11.61
N ASP A 212 -3.99 4.27 -11.45
CA ASP A 212 -3.22 3.40 -12.32
C ASP A 212 -1.73 3.79 -12.48
N ILE A 213 -1.13 4.37 -11.44
CA ILE A 213 0.30 4.74 -11.41
C ILE A 213 1.12 3.53 -10.98
N TYR A 214 1.76 2.85 -11.93
CA TYR A 214 2.55 1.64 -11.73
C TYR A 214 3.98 1.81 -12.27
N GLY A 215 4.88 0.88 -11.92
CA GLY A 215 6.28 0.97 -12.34
C GLY A 215 6.48 1.12 -13.85
N LYS A 216 5.54 0.60 -14.65
CA LYS A 216 5.56 0.68 -16.12
C LYS A 216 5.25 2.05 -16.72
N ASN A 217 4.57 2.94 -15.99
CA ASN A 217 4.09 4.24 -16.51
C ASN A 217 4.40 5.43 -15.58
N ALA A 218 4.82 5.20 -14.33
CA ALA A 218 5.07 6.28 -13.38
C ALA A 218 6.11 7.29 -13.89
N SER A 219 7.13 6.82 -14.61
CA SER A 219 8.18 7.67 -15.20
C SER A 219 7.65 8.65 -16.26
N ASP A 220 6.55 8.32 -16.92
CA ASP A 220 5.94 9.18 -17.96
C ASP A 220 5.45 10.50 -17.34
N TYR A 221 4.95 10.40 -16.11
CA TYR A 221 4.54 11.54 -15.28
C TYR A 221 5.69 12.18 -14.50
N GLY A 222 6.89 11.60 -14.54
CA GLY A 222 8.01 12.01 -13.68
C GLY A 222 7.87 11.55 -12.23
N LEU A 223 7.11 10.47 -11.98
CA LEU A 223 6.87 9.91 -10.67
C LEU A 223 7.61 8.58 -10.49
N GLN A 224 7.69 8.13 -9.24
CA GLN A 224 7.92 6.73 -8.89
C GLN A 224 6.59 6.09 -8.47
N ALA A 225 6.44 4.79 -8.72
CA ALA A 225 5.22 4.06 -8.35
C ALA A 225 5.10 3.80 -6.84
N SER A 226 6.21 3.98 -6.10
CA SER A 226 6.28 3.95 -4.65
C SER A 226 6.57 5.35 -4.11
N MET A 227 5.98 5.65 -2.95
CA MET A 227 6.20 6.91 -2.23
C MET A 227 7.40 6.81 -1.29
N TYR A 228 7.56 5.66 -0.64
CA TYR A 228 8.65 5.41 0.29
C TYR A 228 9.31 4.06 0.01
N SER A 229 10.57 3.94 0.39
CA SER A 229 11.29 2.67 0.45
C SER A 229 11.81 2.44 1.86
N SER A 230 11.81 1.18 2.28
CA SER A 230 12.39 0.77 3.57
C SER A 230 13.84 1.22 3.72
N GLN A 231 14.64 1.07 2.67
CA GLN A 231 16.05 1.50 2.63
C GLN A 231 16.23 3.00 2.87
N MET A 232 15.26 3.84 2.52
CA MET A 232 15.34 5.29 2.73
C MET A 232 14.86 5.67 4.14
N MET A 233 13.84 4.98 4.66
CA MET A 233 13.21 5.32 5.94
C MET A 233 13.87 4.68 7.17
N LEU A 234 14.64 3.61 7.00
CA LEU A 234 15.40 2.94 8.08
C LEU A 234 16.85 3.44 8.21
N LYS A 235 17.26 4.42 7.40
CA LYS A 235 18.56 5.07 7.50
C LYS A 235 18.65 6.03 8.68
#